data_AF-A0A117RX67-F1
#
_entry.id   AF-A0A117RX67-F1
#
_cell.length_a   1.000
_cell.length_b   1.000
_cell.length_c   1.000
_cell.angle_alpha   90.00
_cell.angle_beta   90.00
_cell.angle_gamma   90.00
#
_symmetry.space_group_name_H-M   'P 1'
#
loop_
_entity.id
_entity.type
_entity.pdbx_description
1 polymer ?
#
loop_
_entity_poly.entity_id
_entity_poly.type
_entity_poly.pdbx_seq_one_letter_code
_entity_poly.pdbx_strand_id
1 'polypeptide(L)'
;MSTMVDERLRRLRSELDDHSRIADRLGLDLERPLRSLNDGYPENAVALVGKLTEKLLKELWRHHGVEGDPSTKALNDLVKRCRPYIRSSTVVDALDDIRRLRNRSTHDGYDISDEDGLLAVRRLVDVLVWFTDTGSAALLGGEPDMAPEVARRCEFLAGLYVTLGYPSLSACGETPRFGGLA
;
A
#
# COMPACT_ATOMS: atom_id res chain seq x y z
N MET A 1 0.16 -6.87 -28.86
CA MET A 1 -0.38 -6.08 -27.73
C MET A 1 -1.02 -4.81 -28.27
N SER A 2 -2.15 -4.40 -27.69
CA SER A 2 -2.97 -3.27 -28.18
C SER A 2 -2.46 -1.94 -27.62
N THR A 3 -2.55 -0.85 -28.38
CA THR A 3 -2.12 0.50 -27.97
C THR A 3 -2.76 0.98 -26.66
N MET A 4 -3.96 0.49 -26.32
CA MET A 4 -4.64 0.80 -25.05
C MET A 4 -3.98 0.10 -23.85
N VAL A 5 -3.50 -1.13 -24.01
CA VAL A 5 -2.78 -1.89 -22.97
C VAL A 5 -1.46 -1.20 -22.67
N ASP A 6 -0.75 -0.75 -23.71
CA ASP A 6 0.54 -0.06 -23.57
C ASP A 6 0.40 1.28 -22.82
N GLU A 7 -0.67 2.03 -23.08
CA GLU A 7 -0.94 3.28 -22.37
C GLU A 7 -1.32 3.05 -20.89
N ARG A 8 -2.10 2.00 -20.59
CA ARG A 8 -2.40 1.60 -19.21
C ARG A 8 -1.15 1.16 -18.47
N LEU A 9 -0.28 0.38 -19.12
CA LEU A 9 0.99 -0.07 -18.57
C LEU A 9 1.93 1.12 -18.28
N ARG A 10 1.97 2.10 -19.19
CA ARG A 10 2.75 3.34 -19.00
C ARG A 10 2.27 4.14 -17.79
N ARG A 11 0.96 4.26 -17.59
CA ARG A 11 0.39 4.93 -16.40
C ARG A 11 0.70 4.18 -15.11
N LEU A 12 0.51 2.86 -15.09
CA LEU A 12 0.83 2.04 -13.92
C LEU A 12 2.31 2.12 -13.55
N ARG A 13 3.21 2.24 -14.53
CA ARG A 13 4.63 2.48 -14.26
C ARG A 13 4.86 3.79 -13.52
N SER A 14 4.28 4.89 -14.01
CA SER A 14 4.38 6.19 -13.32
C SER A 14 3.83 6.13 -11.90
N GLU A 15 2.70 5.46 -11.69
CA GLU A 15 2.12 5.29 -10.35
C GLU A 15 3.00 4.43 -9.44
N LEU A 16 3.70 3.42 -9.95
CA LEU A 16 4.64 2.61 -9.16
C LEU A 16 5.95 3.36 -8.85
N ASP A 17 6.43 4.22 -9.76
CA ASP A 17 7.63 5.03 -9.57
C ASP A 17 7.50 5.97 -8.36
N ASP A 18 6.30 6.48 -8.09
CA ASP A 18 5.98 7.29 -6.90
C ASP A 18 6.21 6.52 -5.58
N HIS A 19 6.29 5.18 -5.64
CA HIS A 19 6.45 4.28 -4.51
C HIS A 19 7.86 3.67 -4.39
N SER A 20 8.80 4.12 -5.23
CA SER A 20 10.19 3.64 -5.29
C SER A 20 10.91 3.62 -3.93
N ARG A 21 10.70 4.63 -3.08
CA ARG A 21 11.35 4.68 -1.74
C ARG A 21 10.99 3.51 -0.83
N ILE A 22 9.73 3.08 -0.84
CA ILE A 22 9.30 1.92 -0.05
C ILE A 22 9.76 0.63 -0.72
N ALA A 23 9.76 0.62 -2.05
CA ALA A 23 10.27 -0.49 -2.82
C ALA A 23 11.74 -0.78 -2.47
N ASP A 24 12.59 0.24 -2.46
CA ASP A 24 14.00 0.13 -2.09
C ASP A 24 14.17 -0.35 -0.65
N ARG A 25 13.41 0.23 0.29
CA ARG A 25 13.51 -0.12 1.73
C ARG A 25 13.08 -1.56 2.02
N LEU A 26 12.13 -2.08 1.27
CA LEU A 26 11.60 -3.45 1.43
C LEU A 26 12.22 -4.47 0.45
N GLY A 27 13.16 -4.03 -0.40
CA GLY A 27 13.72 -4.84 -1.48
C GLY A 27 12.63 -5.41 -2.40
N LEU A 28 11.66 -4.57 -2.76
CA LEU A 28 10.60 -4.87 -3.73
C LEU A 28 11.08 -4.43 -5.12
N ASP A 29 11.00 -5.34 -6.09
CA ASP A 29 11.20 -5.00 -7.49
C ASP A 29 9.82 -4.78 -8.12
N LEU A 30 9.36 -3.53 -8.10
CA LEU A 30 8.04 -3.12 -8.64
C LEU A 30 8.03 -3.09 -10.17
N GLU A 31 9.19 -3.04 -10.83
CA GLU A 31 9.28 -3.10 -12.29
C GLU A 31 9.11 -4.52 -12.83
N ARG A 32 9.48 -5.54 -12.04
CA ARG A 32 9.45 -6.94 -12.48
C ARG A 32 8.07 -7.43 -12.93
N PRO A 33 6.96 -7.15 -12.21
CA PRO A 33 5.62 -7.47 -12.72
C PRO A 33 5.30 -6.79 -14.05
N LEU A 34 5.67 -5.51 -14.21
CA LEU A 34 5.42 -4.75 -15.45
C LEU A 34 6.22 -5.32 -16.63
N ARG A 35 7.48 -5.68 -16.42
CA ARG A 35 8.31 -6.36 -17.43
C ARG A 35 7.66 -7.67 -17.86
N SER A 36 7.22 -8.49 -16.89
CA SER A 36 6.55 -9.75 -17.18
C SER A 36 5.28 -9.58 -18.02
N LEU A 37 4.49 -8.52 -17.77
CA LEU A 37 3.33 -8.20 -18.62
C LEU A 37 3.75 -7.78 -20.02
N ASN A 38 4.78 -6.96 -20.14
CA ASN A 38 5.29 -6.49 -21.43
C ASN A 38 5.88 -7.64 -22.27
N ASP A 39 6.42 -8.66 -21.61
CA ASP A 39 6.96 -9.86 -22.24
C ASP A 39 5.87 -10.90 -22.59
N GLY A 40 4.59 -10.63 -22.25
CA GLY A 40 3.46 -11.51 -22.54
C GLY A 40 3.29 -12.68 -21.56
N TYR A 41 3.78 -12.53 -20.32
CA TYR A 41 3.66 -13.52 -19.24
C TYR A 41 2.82 -12.96 -18.07
N PRO A 42 1.50 -12.81 -18.24
CA PRO A 42 0.62 -12.23 -17.23
C PRO A 42 0.47 -13.11 -15.97
N GLU A 43 0.56 -14.43 -16.08
CA GLU A 43 0.57 -15.37 -14.96
C GLU A 43 1.77 -15.14 -14.04
N ASN A 44 2.94 -14.89 -14.61
CA ASN A 44 4.14 -14.58 -13.84
C ASN A 44 4.04 -13.19 -13.20
N ALA A 45 3.42 -12.22 -13.89
CA ALA A 45 3.13 -10.92 -13.29
C ALA A 45 2.20 -11.04 -12.07
N VAL A 46 1.12 -11.81 -12.16
CA VAL A 46 0.20 -12.10 -11.04
C VAL A 46 0.93 -12.78 -9.87
N ALA A 47 1.80 -13.75 -10.16
CA ALA A 47 2.59 -14.43 -9.14
C ALA A 47 3.56 -13.48 -8.42
N LEU A 48 4.21 -12.57 -9.16
CA LEU A 48 5.10 -11.55 -8.60
C LEU A 48 4.32 -10.54 -7.74
N VAL A 49 3.18 -10.05 -8.23
CA VAL A 49 2.27 -9.20 -7.45
C VAL A 49 1.91 -9.87 -6.13
N GLY A 50 1.51 -11.14 -6.17
CA GLY A 50 1.19 -11.90 -4.95
C GLY A 50 2.34 -11.95 -3.95
N LYS A 51 3.59 -12.13 -4.41
CA LYS A 51 4.79 -12.12 -3.55
C LYS A 51 5.07 -10.74 -2.96
N LEU A 52 4.88 -9.67 -3.73
CA LEU A 52 5.06 -8.29 -3.27
C LEU A 52 4.03 -7.96 -2.18
N THR A 53 2.75 -8.31 -2.41
CA THR A 53 1.68 -8.14 -1.42
C THR A 53 1.94 -8.94 -0.14
N GLU A 54 2.45 -10.18 -0.25
CA GLU A 54 2.85 -10.95 0.95
C GLU A 54 3.91 -10.21 1.77
N LYS A 55 4.94 -9.64 1.14
CA LYS A 55 5.97 -8.87 1.86
C LYS A 55 5.36 -7.68 2.60
N LEU A 56 4.50 -6.91 1.94
CA LEU A 56 3.82 -5.75 2.56
C LEU A 56 2.97 -6.17 3.78
N LEU A 57 2.18 -7.24 3.65
CA LEU A 57 1.36 -7.74 4.76
C LEU A 57 2.19 -8.32 5.91
N LYS A 58 3.36 -8.90 5.62
CA LYS A 58 4.29 -9.36 6.67
C LYS A 58 4.83 -8.19 7.48
N GLU A 59 5.13 -7.05 6.86
CA GLU A 59 5.53 -5.85 7.61
C GLU A 59 4.37 -5.28 8.42
N LEU A 60 3.17 -5.20 7.83
CA LEU A 60 1.98 -4.77 8.55
C LEU A 60 1.71 -5.64 9.79
N TRP A 61 1.85 -6.95 9.65
CA TRP A 61 1.72 -7.92 10.75
C TRP A 61 2.72 -7.64 11.87
N ARG A 62 3.99 -7.43 11.53
CA ARG A 62 5.05 -7.14 12.51
C ARG A 62 4.81 -5.81 13.21
N HIS A 63 4.42 -4.78 12.46
CA HIS A 63 4.14 -3.46 13.01
C HIS A 63 3.00 -3.50 14.05
N HIS A 64 1.92 -4.23 13.75
CA HIS A 64 0.79 -4.36 14.68
C HIS A 64 1.01 -5.40 15.79
N GLY A 65 2.19 -6.03 15.86
CA GLY A 65 2.54 -6.99 16.90
C GLY A 65 1.61 -8.21 16.92
N VAL A 66 1.09 -8.62 15.77
CA VAL A 66 0.16 -9.76 15.68
C VAL A 66 0.88 -11.04 16.08
N GLU A 67 0.25 -11.86 16.93
CA GLU A 67 0.89 -13.07 17.47
C GLU A 67 1.27 -14.10 16.39
N GLY A 68 2.49 -14.63 16.52
CA GLY A 68 3.05 -15.67 15.65
C GLY A 68 4.00 -15.13 14.59
N ASP A 69 4.70 -16.04 13.89
CA ASP A 69 5.65 -15.67 12.84
C ASP A 69 4.95 -15.53 11.47
N PRO A 70 4.93 -14.32 10.87
CA PRO A 70 4.30 -14.09 9.57
C PRO A 70 5.08 -14.72 8.41
N SER A 71 6.34 -15.11 8.60
CA SER A 71 7.20 -15.67 7.54
C SER A 71 6.68 -17.02 7.03
N THR A 72 6.03 -17.80 7.89
CA THR A 72 5.44 -19.11 7.60
C THR A 72 4.03 -19.04 7.03
N LYS A 73 3.43 -17.85 6.97
CA LYS A 73 2.03 -17.67 6.57
C LYS A 73 1.90 -17.43 5.07
N ALA A 74 0.92 -18.10 4.46
CA ALA A 74 0.53 -17.85 3.08
C ALA A 74 -0.29 -16.56 2.98
N LEU A 75 -0.36 -15.97 1.77
CA LEU A 75 -1.17 -14.78 1.48
C LEU A 75 -2.61 -14.85 2.04
N ASN A 76 -3.28 -16.00 1.92
CA ASN A 76 -4.64 -16.19 2.44
C ASN A 76 -4.73 -15.89 3.95
N ASP A 77 -3.76 -16.36 4.73
CA ASP A 77 -3.73 -16.19 6.18
C ASP A 77 -3.29 -14.79 6.57
N LEU A 78 -2.31 -14.23 5.84
CA LEU A 78 -1.86 -12.85 6.03
C LEU A 78 -3.00 -11.87 5.84
N VAL A 79 -3.79 -11.99 4.75
CA VAL A 79 -4.95 -11.13 4.49
C VAL A 79 -5.97 -11.25 5.61
N LYS A 80 -6.33 -12.47 6.04
CA LYS A 80 -7.31 -12.69 7.11
C LYS A 80 -6.91 -12.03 8.43
N ARG A 81 -5.64 -12.17 8.82
CA ARG A 81 -5.12 -11.70 10.10
C ARG A 81 -4.78 -10.22 10.11
N CYS A 82 -4.39 -9.66 8.96
CA CYS A 82 -4.15 -8.23 8.82
C CYS A 82 -5.45 -7.42 8.63
N ARG A 83 -6.54 -8.05 8.18
CA ARG A 83 -7.83 -7.39 7.91
C ARG A 83 -8.32 -6.44 9.01
N PRO A 84 -8.25 -6.75 10.31
CA PRO A 84 -8.71 -5.84 11.36
C PRO A 84 -7.96 -4.49 11.41
N TYR A 85 -6.74 -4.43 10.88
CA TYR A 85 -5.89 -3.25 10.86
C TYR A 85 -6.07 -2.40 9.59
N ILE A 86 -6.84 -2.91 8.62
CA ILE A 86 -7.11 -2.25 7.35
C ILE A 86 -8.51 -1.65 7.40
N ARG A 87 -8.58 -0.32 7.57
CA ARG A 87 -9.87 0.40 7.64
C ARG A 87 -10.47 0.72 6.27
N SER A 88 -9.67 0.67 5.20
CA SER A 88 -10.13 0.95 3.84
C SER A 88 -10.77 -0.28 3.20
N SER A 89 -12.06 -0.21 2.88
CA SER A 89 -12.76 -1.28 2.16
C SER A 89 -12.17 -1.54 0.78
N THR A 90 -11.76 -0.47 0.07
CA THR A 90 -11.12 -0.57 -1.25
C THR A 90 -9.84 -1.42 -1.22
N VAL A 91 -9.06 -1.33 -0.15
CA VAL A 91 -7.81 -2.07 0.02
C VAL A 91 -8.10 -3.52 0.37
N VAL A 92 -9.12 -3.78 1.19
CA VAL A 92 -9.57 -5.14 1.48
C VAL A 92 -10.03 -5.82 0.19
N ASP A 93 -10.78 -5.13 -0.66
CA ASP A 93 -11.22 -5.65 -1.96
C ASP A 93 -10.03 -5.88 -2.89
N ALA A 94 -9.07 -4.96 -2.94
CA ALA A 94 -7.84 -5.12 -3.71
C ALA A 94 -7.02 -6.35 -3.27
N LEU A 95 -6.90 -6.58 -1.97
CA LEU A 95 -6.22 -7.76 -1.41
C LEU A 95 -6.95 -9.06 -1.75
N ASP A 96 -8.27 -9.05 -1.69
CA ASP A 96 -9.10 -10.21 -2.06
C ASP A 96 -9.01 -10.51 -3.56
N ASP A 97 -8.95 -9.50 -4.42
CA ASP A 97 -8.75 -9.64 -5.86
C ASP A 97 -7.38 -10.25 -6.18
N ILE A 98 -6.29 -9.72 -5.59
CA ILE A 98 -4.94 -10.27 -5.75
C ILE A 98 -4.90 -11.75 -5.31
N ARG A 99 -5.54 -12.06 -4.18
CA ARG A 99 -5.65 -13.42 -3.66
C ARG A 99 -6.38 -14.34 -4.63
N ARG A 100 -7.51 -13.90 -5.18
CA ARG A 100 -8.31 -14.66 -6.17
C ARG A 100 -7.50 -14.92 -7.44
N LEU A 101 -6.88 -13.88 -8.01
CA LEU A 101 -6.07 -13.98 -9.23
C LEU A 101 -4.90 -14.93 -9.06
N ARG A 102 -4.19 -14.86 -7.92
CA ARG A 102 -3.10 -15.78 -7.63
C ARG A 102 -3.57 -17.23 -7.52
N ASN A 103 -4.66 -17.48 -6.79
CA ASN A 103 -5.18 -18.85 -6.65
C ASN A 103 -5.58 -19.43 -8.02
N ARG A 104 -6.23 -18.62 -8.87
CA ARG A 104 -6.58 -19.00 -10.26
C ARG A 104 -5.35 -19.35 -11.09
N SER A 105 -4.29 -18.53 -11.00
CA SER A 105 -3.04 -18.76 -11.74
C SER A 105 -2.29 -20.03 -11.30
N THR A 106 -2.51 -20.51 -10.07
CA THR A 106 -1.74 -21.64 -9.50
C THR A 106 -2.49 -22.97 -9.61
N HIS A 107 -3.82 -22.97 -9.53
CA HIS A 107 -4.58 -24.20 -9.31
C HIS A 107 -5.59 -24.55 -10.40
N ASP A 108 -6.10 -23.58 -11.16
CA ASP A 108 -7.30 -23.82 -11.98
C ASP A 108 -7.02 -24.13 -13.46
N GLY A 109 -5.75 -24.09 -13.90
CA GLY A 109 -5.41 -24.22 -15.33
C GLY A 109 -6.07 -23.12 -16.19
N TYR A 110 -6.55 -22.06 -15.54
CA TYR A 110 -7.18 -20.92 -16.19
C TYR A 110 -6.11 -20.07 -16.87
N ASP A 111 -6.33 -19.77 -18.15
CA ASP A 111 -5.42 -18.92 -18.92
C ASP A 111 -5.55 -17.48 -18.42
N ILE A 112 -4.52 -17.00 -17.72
CA ILE A 112 -4.51 -15.64 -17.18
C ILE A 112 -4.37 -14.69 -18.34
N SER A 113 -5.35 -13.80 -18.51
CA SER A 113 -5.30 -12.80 -19.57
C SER A 113 -4.37 -11.64 -19.20
N ASP A 114 -3.91 -10.89 -20.21
CA ASP A 114 -3.19 -9.62 -19.99
C ASP A 114 -4.00 -8.65 -19.11
N GLU A 115 -5.33 -8.68 -19.21
CA GLU A 115 -6.23 -7.86 -18.38
C GLU A 115 -6.24 -8.28 -16.91
N ASP A 116 -6.21 -9.59 -16.63
CA ASP A 116 -6.05 -10.10 -15.26
C ASP A 116 -4.70 -9.66 -14.66
N GLY A 117 -3.65 -9.68 -15.48
CA GLY A 117 -2.32 -9.20 -15.12
C GLY A 117 -2.28 -7.69 -14.82
N LEU A 118 -2.88 -6.87 -15.70
CA LEU A 118 -3.02 -5.43 -15.47
C LEU A 118 -3.86 -5.12 -14.23
N LEU A 119 -4.94 -5.87 -14.00
CA LEU A 119 -5.78 -5.72 -12.82
C LEU A 119 -4.99 -6.02 -11.55
N ALA A 120 -4.20 -7.11 -11.53
CA ALA A 120 -3.35 -7.44 -10.38
C ALA A 120 -2.36 -6.31 -10.07
N VAL A 121 -1.70 -5.75 -11.08
CA VAL A 121 -0.79 -4.62 -10.88
C VAL A 121 -1.53 -3.38 -10.38
N ARG A 122 -2.71 -3.07 -10.91
CA ARG A 122 -3.51 -1.95 -10.40
C ARG A 122 -3.90 -2.13 -8.94
N ARG A 123 -4.33 -3.34 -8.54
CA ARG A 123 -4.64 -3.64 -7.14
C ARG A 123 -3.41 -3.54 -6.25
N LEU A 124 -2.23 -3.87 -6.76
CA LEU A 124 -0.98 -3.65 -6.04
C LEU A 124 -0.74 -2.16 -5.80
N VAL A 125 -0.99 -1.29 -6.79
CA VAL A 125 -0.92 0.17 -6.61
C VAL A 125 -1.91 0.63 -5.53
N ASP A 126 -3.16 0.17 -5.56
CA ASP A 126 -4.16 0.53 -4.54
C ASP A 126 -3.68 0.16 -3.12
N VAL A 127 -3.03 -0.99 -2.97
CA VAL A 127 -2.44 -1.45 -1.69
C VAL A 127 -1.21 -0.60 -1.32
N LEU A 128 -0.34 -0.26 -2.27
CA LEU A 128 0.84 0.56 -2.03
C LEU A 128 0.47 1.98 -1.60
N VAL A 129 -0.46 2.64 -2.30
CA VAL A 129 -0.96 3.97 -1.95
C VAL A 129 -1.52 3.97 -0.52
N TRP A 130 -2.32 2.96 -0.18
CA TRP A 130 -2.81 2.85 1.19
C TRP A 130 -1.68 2.61 2.20
N PHE A 131 -0.69 1.79 1.86
CA PHE A 131 0.45 1.50 2.72
C PHE A 131 1.32 2.75 2.95
N THR A 132 1.40 3.67 1.97
CA THR A 132 2.15 4.92 2.10
C THR A 132 1.41 5.96 2.92
N ASP A 133 0.11 6.08 2.66
CA ASP A 133 -0.79 7.03 3.33
C ASP A 133 -1.05 6.63 4.79
N THR A 134 -1.09 5.32 5.07
CA THR A 134 -1.19 4.77 6.43
C THR A 134 0.18 4.81 7.09
N GLY A 135 0.70 6.02 7.32
CA GLY A 135 1.87 6.27 8.17
C GLY A 135 3.03 5.31 7.90
N SER A 136 3.46 5.15 6.65
CA SER A 136 4.57 4.25 6.27
C SER A 136 5.84 4.46 7.10
N ALA A 137 6.06 5.66 7.65
CA ALA A 137 7.13 5.94 8.60
C ALA A 137 7.00 5.13 9.91
N ALA A 138 5.79 4.99 10.46
CA ALA A 138 5.52 4.16 11.63
C ALA A 138 5.62 2.66 11.28
N LEU A 139 5.04 2.24 10.15
CA LEU A 139 5.06 0.84 9.68
C LEU A 139 6.46 0.30 9.42
N LEU A 140 7.37 1.15 8.94
CA LEU A 140 8.72 0.78 8.53
C LEU A 140 9.78 1.10 9.60
N GLY A 141 9.38 1.56 10.79
CA GLY A 141 10.30 1.92 11.88
C GLY A 141 11.22 3.10 11.53
N GLY A 142 10.71 4.05 10.74
CA GLY A 142 11.45 5.20 10.22
C GLY A 142 10.75 6.52 10.49
N GLU A 143 9.95 6.63 11.56
CA GLU A 143 9.66 7.95 12.10
C GLU A 143 11.00 8.66 12.30
N PRO A 144 11.22 9.84 11.70
CA PRO A 144 12.29 10.69 12.16
C PRO A 144 11.95 10.96 13.63
N ASP A 145 12.71 10.35 14.55
CA ASP A 145 12.66 10.74 15.95
C ASP A 145 12.74 12.26 15.96
N MET A 146 11.68 12.93 16.41
CA MET A 146 11.77 14.36 16.60
C MET A 146 12.92 14.55 17.56
N ALA A 147 13.96 15.29 17.12
CA ALA A 147 15.05 15.64 18.01
C ALA A 147 14.41 16.19 19.30
N PRO A 148 14.87 15.80 20.51
CA PRO A 148 14.16 16.09 21.76
C PRO A 148 13.83 17.57 21.99
N GLU A 149 14.57 18.45 21.31
CA GLU A 149 14.34 19.89 21.27
C GLU A 149 13.11 20.29 20.42
N VAL A 150 12.89 19.63 19.28
CA VAL A 150 11.72 19.85 18.41
C VAL A 150 10.46 19.30 19.08
N ALA A 151 10.53 18.12 19.70
CA ALA A 151 9.41 17.55 20.45
C ALA A 151 8.94 18.49 21.58
N ARG A 152 9.88 19.01 22.39
CA ARG A 152 9.56 19.98 23.46
C ARG A 152 8.96 21.28 22.95
N ARG A 153 9.40 21.77 21.78
CA ARG A 153 8.82 22.97 21.15
C ARG A 153 7.42 22.73 20.63
N CYS A 154 7.16 21.57 20.03
CA CYS A 154 5.84 21.16 19.58
C CYS A 154 4.88 20.97 20.76
N GLU A 155 5.32 20.35 21.86
CA GLU A 155 4.54 20.21 23.09
C GLU A 155 4.22 21.56 23.74
N PHE A 156 5.20 22.46 23.80
CA PHE A 156 5.00 23.82 24.30
C PHE A 156 3.99 24.60 23.43
N LEU A 157 4.12 24.52 22.10
CA LEU A 157 3.20 25.18 21.17
C LEU A 157 1.79 24.58 21.23
N ALA A 158 1.66 23.26 21.36
CA ALA A 158 0.36 22.59 21.55
C ALA A 158 -0.29 23.02 22.87
N GLY A 159 0.48 23.07 23.96
CA GLY A 159 0.02 23.58 25.27
C GLY A 159 -0.39 25.05 25.22
N LEU A 160 0.35 25.89 24.49
CA LEU A 160 0.02 27.30 24.25
C LEU A 160 -1.28 27.46 23.46
N TYR A 161 -1.49 26.63 22.43
CA TYR A 161 -2.70 26.64 21.61
C TYR A 161 -3.95 26.34 22.43
N VAL A 162 -3.86 25.35 23.34
CA VAL A 162 -4.93 24.98 24.28
C VAL A 162 -5.19 26.10 25.29
N THR A 163 -4.13 26.73 25.83
CA THR A 163 -4.29 27.83 26.79
C THR A 163 -4.85 29.10 26.15
N LEU A 164 -4.56 29.33 24.87
CA LEU A 164 -5.12 30.44 24.09
C LEU A 164 -6.56 30.17 23.61
N GLY A 165 -7.15 29.02 23.96
CA GLY A 165 -8.54 28.69 23.67
C GLY A 165 -8.82 28.34 22.21
N TYR A 166 -7.78 28.06 21.42
CA TYR A 166 -7.96 27.54 20.08
C TYR A 166 -8.36 26.07 20.16
N PRO A 167 -9.37 25.62 19.39
CA PRO A 167 -9.74 24.21 19.37
C PRO A 167 -8.55 23.39 18.86
N SER A 168 -8.16 22.38 19.63
CA SER A 168 -7.21 21.38 19.19
C SER A 168 -7.76 20.71 17.93
N LEU A 169 -7.05 20.84 16.81
CA LEU A 169 -7.34 20.11 15.58
C LEU A 169 -6.99 18.61 15.78
N SER A 170 -7.80 17.93 16.58
CA SER A 170 -7.88 16.47 16.57
C SER A 170 -8.71 16.04 15.37
N ALA A 171 -8.16 16.21 14.17
CA ALA A 171 -8.51 15.52 12.93
C ALA A 171 -7.72 16.14 11.77
N CYS A 172 -6.60 15.52 11.38
CA CYS A 172 -6.17 15.62 10.00
C CYS A 172 -7.25 14.94 9.14
N GLY A 173 -8.18 15.71 8.61
CA GLY A 173 -9.26 15.15 7.82
C GLY A 173 -10.42 16.08 7.53
N GLU A 174 -10.21 17.38 7.35
CA GLU A 174 -11.19 18.22 6.63
C GLU A 174 -10.53 19.52 6.17
N THR A 175 -10.44 19.71 4.85
CA THR A 175 -10.11 20.99 4.24
C THR A 175 -11.15 22.04 4.66
N PRO A 176 -10.77 23.17 5.28
CA PRO A 176 -11.71 24.24 5.49
C PRO A 176 -12.04 24.88 4.14
N ARG A 177 -13.30 24.75 3.71
CA ARG A 177 -13.87 25.63 2.69
C ARG A 177 -13.81 27.05 3.23
N PHE A 178 -12.98 27.89 2.65
CA PHE A 178 -13.07 29.34 2.79
C PHE A 178 -14.39 29.80 2.17
N GLY A 179 -15.43 29.87 2.99
CA GLY A 179 -16.59 30.72 2.74
C GLY A 179 -16.19 32.15 3.10
N GLY A 180 -16.06 32.99 2.08
CA GLY A 180 -15.85 34.43 2.23
C GLY A 180 -16.79 35.17 1.31
N LEU A 181 -17.97 35.49 1.84
CA LEU A 181 -18.81 36.59 1.38
C LEU A 181 -18.00 37.89 1.39
N ALA A 182 -17.93 38.54 0.23
CA ALA A 182 -18.12 39.97 0.06
C ALA A 182 -18.63 40.19 -1.37
#